data_AF-A0A2E9LGU5-F1
#
_entry.id   AF-A0A2E9LGU5-F1
#
_cell.length_a   1.000
_cell.length_b   1.000
_cell.length_c   1.000
_cell.angle_alpha   90.00
_cell.angle_beta   90.00
_cell.angle_gamma   90.00
#
_symmetry.space_group_name_H-M   'P 1'
#
loop_
_entity.id
_entity.type
_entity.pdbx_description
1 polymer ?
#
loop_
_entity_poly.entity_id
_entity_poly.type
_entity_poly.pdbx_seq_one_letter_code
_entity_poly.pdbx_strand_id
1 'polypeptide(L)'
;MYSWIIENKELLKIFYGLIIALICFVIVLKTNKLFRLSLHKGIRYFRNAFFFYGIAFIIRYLFGAFFLDNPNYYFVINILFEYFLVMGGFFLLYSLLWKRFESSKTNYNSSLFNTKIFLFYFMSFIIVFLDYIWQTYYFMFSSQIIIFVLASVISYINYKKNGRQHKFLKLYFIAMILSLITWVLNFLVASFLDWNKGVLTNVYLINIVIFLLFLYGVIKVTGGK
;
A
#
# COMPACT_ATOMS: atom_id res chain seq x y z
N MET A 1 -4.28 31.15 -7.10
CA MET A 1 -4.37 29.67 -7.09
C MET A 1 -3.35 29.05 -6.13
N TYR A 2 -2.06 29.39 -6.24
CA TYR A 2 -1.02 28.85 -5.35
C TYR A 2 -1.19 29.25 -3.86
N SER A 3 -1.59 30.50 -3.58
CA SER A 3 -1.89 30.98 -2.22
C SER A 3 -3.01 30.18 -1.55
N TRP A 4 -4.11 29.94 -2.27
CA TRP A 4 -5.25 29.17 -1.77
C TRP A 4 -4.88 27.72 -1.39
N ILE A 5 -4.01 27.07 -2.17
CA ILE A 5 -3.52 25.72 -1.89
C ILE A 5 -2.70 25.69 -0.59
N ILE A 6 -1.91 26.74 -0.34
CA ILE A 6 -1.11 26.85 0.88
C ILE A 6 -2.00 27.04 2.11
N GLU A 7 -3.01 27.92 2.00
CA GLU A 7 -3.97 28.20 3.07
C GLU A 7 -4.80 26.97 3.44
N ASN A 8 -5.21 26.18 2.45
CA ASN A 8 -6.08 25.02 2.64
C ASN A 8 -5.32 23.67 2.66
N LYS A 9 -4.02 23.69 2.93
CA LYS A 9 -3.14 22.51 2.84
C LYS A 9 -3.62 21.32 3.68
N GLU A 10 -4.13 21.55 4.89
CA GLU A 10 -4.55 20.48 5.79
C GLU A 10 -5.86 19.85 5.32
N LEU A 11 -6.81 20.65 4.83
CA LEU A 11 -8.04 20.15 4.21
C LEU A 11 -7.73 19.30 2.97
N LEU A 12 -6.77 19.73 2.14
CA LEU A 12 -6.34 18.96 0.96
C LEU A 12 -5.74 17.60 1.36
N LYS A 13 -4.94 17.53 2.41
CA LYS A 13 -4.39 16.27 2.94
C LYS A 13 -5.49 15.35 3.45
N ILE A 14 -6.47 15.87 4.19
CA ILE A 14 -7.60 15.09 4.69
C ILE A 14 -8.41 14.53 3.52
N PHE A 15 -8.73 15.36 2.53
CA PHE A 15 -9.48 14.95 1.35
C PHE A 15 -8.73 13.89 0.53
N TYR A 16 -7.43 14.07 0.35
CA TYR A 16 -6.53 13.08 -0.28
C TYR A 16 -6.56 11.74 0.46
N GLY A 17 -6.38 11.76 1.79
CA GLY A 17 -6.41 10.55 2.61
C GLY A 17 -7.76 9.83 2.54
N LEU A 18 -8.86 10.58 2.57
CA LEU A 18 -10.22 10.05 2.43
C LEU A 18 -10.45 9.40 1.07
N ILE A 19 -10.00 10.02 -0.04
CA ILE A 19 -10.10 9.44 -1.38
C ILE A 19 -9.37 8.09 -1.43
N ILE A 20 -8.12 8.04 -0.96
CA ILE A 20 -7.35 6.79 -0.99
C ILE A 20 -7.98 5.72 -0.09
N ALA A 21 -8.43 6.10 1.11
CA ALA A 21 -9.12 5.18 2.01
C ALA A 21 -10.39 4.60 1.36
N LEU A 22 -11.19 5.44 0.68
CA LEU A 22 -12.37 5.02 -0.05
C LEU A 22 -12.02 4.07 -1.20
N ILE A 23 -11.00 4.40 -2.00
CA ILE A 23 -10.52 3.52 -3.08
C ILE A 23 -10.09 2.16 -2.51
N CYS A 24 -9.30 2.15 -1.44
CA CYS A 24 -8.86 0.93 -0.76
C CYS A 24 -10.05 0.10 -0.27
N PHE A 25 -11.05 0.75 0.35
CA PHE A 25 -12.27 0.08 0.81
C PHE A 25 -13.05 -0.56 -0.34
N VAL A 26 -13.22 0.13 -1.47
CA VAL A 26 -13.87 -0.44 -2.66
C VAL A 26 -13.09 -1.62 -3.22
N ILE A 27 -11.74 -1.53 -3.28
CA ILE A 27 -10.88 -2.66 -3.67
C ILE A 27 -11.11 -3.85 -2.74
N VAL A 28 -11.16 -3.63 -1.42
CA VAL A 28 -11.40 -4.69 -0.43
C VAL A 28 -12.75 -5.38 -0.66
N LEU A 29 -13.83 -4.61 -0.88
CA LEU A 29 -15.16 -5.15 -1.13
C LEU A 29 -15.23 -5.96 -2.44
N LYS A 30 -14.68 -5.43 -3.53
CA LYS A 30 -14.70 -6.09 -4.85
C LYS A 30 -13.85 -7.35 -4.86
N THR A 31 -12.66 -7.31 -4.26
CA THR A 31 -11.78 -8.48 -4.15
C THR A 31 -12.35 -9.56 -3.23
N ASN A 32 -13.12 -9.20 -2.20
CA ASN A 32 -13.82 -10.18 -1.37
C ASN A 32 -14.85 -10.98 -2.18
N LYS A 33 -15.61 -10.31 -3.07
CA LYS A 33 -16.53 -10.99 -4.00
C LYS A 33 -15.77 -11.94 -4.93
N LEU A 34 -14.61 -11.51 -5.46
CA LEU A 34 -13.77 -12.33 -6.34
C LEU A 34 -13.16 -13.54 -5.63
N PHE A 35 -12.73 -13.37 -4.38
CA PHE A 35 -12.17 -14.45 -3.57
C PHE A 35 -13.21 -15.56 -3.35
N ARG A 36 -14.46 -15.21 -3.02
CA ARG A 36 -15.56 -16.17 -2.86
C ARG A 36 -15.82 -16.99 -4.13
N LEU A 37 -15.53 -16.44 -5.31
CA LEU A 37 -15.75 -17.10 -6.60
C LEU A 37 -14.55 -17.93 -7.09
N SER A 38 -13.32 -17.49 -6.82
CA SER A 38 -12.10 -18.11 -7.38
C SER A 38 -11.32 -19.00 -6.42
N LEU A 39 -11.59 -18.93 -5.10
CA LEU A 39 -10.84 -19.61 -4.03
C LEU A 39 -9.31 -19.39 -4.09
N HIS A 40 -8.85 -18.36 -4.80
CA HIS A 40 -7.43 -18.08 -4.99
C HIS A 40 -6.86 -17.37 -3.76
N LYS A 41 -6.01 -18.07 -2.97
CA LYS A 41 -5.49 -17.52 -1.70
C LYS A 41 -4.67 -16.23 -1.89
N GLY A 42 -3.99 -16.04 -3.02
CA GLY A 42 -3.28 -14.79 -3.33
C GLY A 42 -4.17 -13.54 -3.30
N ILE A 43 -5.43 -13.67 -3.72
CA ILE A 43 -6.38 -12.55 -3.77
C ILE A 43 -6.79 -12.13 -2.35
N ARG A 44 -6.77 -13.07 -1.41
CA ARG A 44 -7.00 -12.80 0.02
C ARG A 44 -5.91 -11.92 0.61
N TYR A 45 -4.65 -12.18 0.26
CA TYR A 45 -3.50 -11.37 0.72
C TYR A 45 -3.44 -10.01 0.03
N PHE A 46 -3.77 -9.96 -1.26
CA PHE A 46 -3.95 -8.70 -1.99
C PHE A 46 -5.03 -7.83 -1.33
N ARG A 47 -6.20 -8.39 -1.02
CA ARG A 47 -7.25 -7.69 -0.27
C ARG A 47 -6.73 -7.14 1.07
N ASN A 48 -6.01 -7.97 1.83
CA ASN A 48 -5.45 -7.56 3.11
C ASN A 48 -4.43 -6.42 2.96
N ALA A 49 -3.63 -6.38 1.90
CA ALA A 49 -2.73 -5.26 1.61
C ALA A 49 -3.48 -3.93 1.49
N PHE A 50 -4.55 -3.89 0.69
CA PHE A 50 -5.39 -2.68 0.54
C PHE A 50 -6.16 -2.34 1.81
N PHE A 51 -6.53 -3.32 2.61
CA PHE A 51 -7.10 -3.06 3.93
C PHE A 51 -6.10 -2.33 4.84
N PHE A 52 -4.84 -2.78 4.89
CA PHE A 52 -3.80 -2.11 5.67
C PHE A 52 -3.46 -0.73 5.13
N TYR A 53 -3.35 -0.55 3.81
CA TYR A 53 -3.20 0.79 3.23
C TYR A 53 -4.37 1.70 3.62
N GLY A 54 -5.62 1.24 3.47
CA GLY A 54 -6.80 2.00 3.86
C GLY A 54 -6.77 2.45 5.32
N ILE A 55 -6.42 1.54 6.24
CA ILE A 55 -6.23 1.87 7.66
C ILE A 55 -5.13 2.90 7.86
N ALA A 56 -3.97 2.75 7.20
CA ALA A 56 -2.86 3.68 7.30
C ALA A 56 -3.31 5.11 6.94
N PHE A 57 -3.98 5.28 5.79
CA PHE A 57 -4.47 6.58 5.35
C PHE A 57 -5.55 7.17 6.30
N ILE A 58 -6.44 6.35 6.83
CA ILE A 58 -7.42 6.78 7.85
C ILE A 58 -6.68 7.28 9.11
N ILE A 59 -5.72 6.51 9.63
CA ILE A 59 -4.93 6.88 10.81
C ILE A 59 -4.19 8.19 10.59
N ARG A 60 -3.45 8.32 9.49
CA ARG A 60 -2.64 9.51 9.23
C ARG A 60 -3.47 10.77 9.02
N TYR A 61 -4.55 10.68 8.26
CA TYR A 61 -5.26 11.87 7.76
C TYR A 61 -6.54 12.19 8.51
N LEU A 62 -7.30 11.19 8.99
CA LEU A 62 -8.45 11.46 9.86
C LEU A 62 -7.99 11.67 11.29
N PHE A 63 -7.38 10.65 11.91
CA PHE A 63 -6.96 10.78 13.30
C PHE A 63 -5.85 11.83 13.44
N GLY A 64 -4.90 11.90 12.51
CA GLY A 64 -3.86 12.94 12.54
C GLY A 64 -4.40 14.38 12.51
N ALA A 65 -5.52 14.62 11.83
CA ALA A 65 -6.15 15.94 11.82
C ALA A 65 -6.86 16.28 13.14
N PHE A 66 -7.49 15.30 13.80
CA PHE A 66 -8.16 15.51 15.08
C PHE A 66 -7.18 15.74 16.25
N PHE A 67 -5.95 15.23 16.16
CA PHE A 67 -4.98 15.25 17.25
C PHE A 67 -3.74 16.13 16.95
N LEU A 68 -3.88 17.14 16.08
CA LEU A 68 -2.78 18.04 15.71
C LEU A 68 -2.13 18.73 16.91
N ASP A 69 -2.91 19.09 17.93
CA ASP A 69 -2.44 19.89 19.06
C ASP A 69 -1.74 19.07 20.15
N ASN A 70 -1.81 17.74 20.09
CA ASN A 70 -1.21 16.88 21.11
C ASN A 70 -0.02 16.09 20.53
N PRO A 71 1.23 16.44 20.91
CA PRO A 71 2.43 15.85 20.33
C PRO A 71 2.53 14.34 20.58
N ASN A 72 2.03 13.85 21.73
CA ASN A 72 2.07 12.43 22.06
C ASN A 72 1.16 11.61 21.16
N TYR A 73 -0.05 12.11 20.84
CA TYR A 73 -0.96 11.43 19.92
C TYR A 73 -0.46 11.50 18.48
N TYR A 74 0.05 12.65 18.05
CA TYR A 74 0.63 12.80 16.72
C TYR A 74 1.77 11.81 16.49
N PHE A 75 2.59 11.60 17.51
CA PHE A 75 3.67 10.62 17.51
C PHE A 75 3.17 9.17 17.31
N VAL A 76 2.19 8.74 18.12
CA VAL A 76 1.61 7.39 18.00
C VAL A 76 0.95 7.18 16.63
N ILE A 77 0.30 8.21 16.08
CA ILE A 77 -0.32 8.18 14.75
C ILE A 77 0.72 7.94 13.66
N ASN A 78 1.92 8.51 13.75
CA ASN A 78 2.99 8.29 12.78
C ASN A 78 3.49 6.85 12.81
N ILE A 79 3.75 6.31 14.01
CA ILE A 79 4.16 4.91 14.19
C ILE A 79 3.12 3.96 13.58
N LEU A 80 1.84 4.17 13.90
CA LEU A 80 0.77 3.32 13.40
C LEU A 80 0.62 3.45 11.88
N PHE A 81 0.71 4.67 11.34
CA PHE A 81 0.68 4.91 9.90
C PHE A 81 1.79 4.13 9.18
N GLU A 82 3.04 4.30 9.60
CA GLU A 82 4.19 3.62 9.03
C GLU A 82 4.04 2.10 9.12
N TYR A 83 3.65 1.59 10.29
CA TYR A 83 3.44 0.16 10.50
C TYR A 83 2.44 -0.42 9.49
N PHE A 84 1.25 0.18 9.40
CA PHE A 84 0.22 -0.33 8.49
C PHE A 84 0.61 -0.16 7.03
N LEU A 85 1.32 0.90 6.69
CA LEU A 85 1.81 1.13 5.34
C LEU A 85 2.86 0.09 4.95
N VAL A 86 3.80 -0.22 5.84
CA VAL A 86 4.84 -1.24 5.61
C VAL A 86 4.21 -2.63 5.49
N MET A 87 3.27 -2.95 6.39
CA MET A 87 2.48 -4.18 6.34
C MET A 87 1.72 -4.31 5.01
N GLY A 88 1.14 -3.23 4.50
CA GLY A 88 0.49 -3.19 3.18
C GLY A 88 1.43 -3.68 2.08
N GLY A 89 2.67 -3.18 2.05
CA GLY A 89 3.70 -3.61 1.11
C GLY A 89 4.04 -5.09 1.23
N PHE A 90 4.27 -5.59 2.45
CA PHE A 90 4.57 -7.02 2.67
C PHE A 90 3.42 -7.94 2.26
N PHE A 91 2.18 -7.59 2.58
CA PHE A 91 1.02 -8.38 2.16
C PHE A 91 0.87 -8.40 0.65
N LEU A 92 1.21 -7.30 -0.02
CA LEU A 92 1.18 -7.22 -1.47
C LEU A 92 2.26 -8.13 -2.09
N LEU A 93 3.48 -8.14 -1.56
CA LEU A 93 4.53 -9.07 -1.98
C LEU A 93 4.14 -10.52 -1.71
N TYR A 94 3.57 -10.80 -0.53
CA TYR A 94 3.10 -12.14 -0.19
C TYR A 94 1.98 -12.61 -1.11
N SER A 95 1.12 -11.71 -1.56
CA SER A 95 0.06 -12.00 -2.53
C SER A 95 0.59 -12.52 -3.88
N LEU A 96 1.86 -12.24 -4.22
CA LEU A 96 2.54 -12.81 -5.38
C LEU A 96 3.22 -14.14 -5.06
N LEU A 97 3.76 -14.28 -3.86
CA LEU A 97 4.56 -15.43 -3.44
C LEU A 97 3.74 -16.57 -2.82
N TRP A 98 2.45 -16.38 -2.57
CA TRP A 98 1.61 -17.33 -1.84
C TRP A 98 1.68 -18.76 -2.38
N LYS A 99 1.77 -18.96 -3.71
CA LYS A 99 1.87 -20.30 -4.32
C LYS A 99 3.14 -21.06 -3.91
N ARG A 100 4.21 -20.34 -3.58
CA ARG A 100 5.48 -20.95 -3.18
C ARG A 100 5.50 -21.28 -1.69
N PHE A 101 4.84 -20.47 -0.87
CA PHE A 101 4.87 -20.62 0.58
C PHE A 101 3.72 -21.43 1.16
N GLU A 102 2.52 -21.39 0.57
CA GLU A 102 1.39 -22.19 1.02
C GLU A 102 1.28 -23.48 0.23
N SER A 103 1.62 -24.59 0.86
CA SER A 103 1.29 -25.92 0.32
C SER A 103 -0.23 -26.09 0.28
N SER A 104 -0.71 -26.70 -0.82
CA SER A 104 -2.12 -26.94 -1.14
C SER A 104 -2.93 -27.53 0.04
N LYS A 105 -2.28 -28.31 0.91
CA LYS A 105 -2.93 -29.03 2.01
C LYS A 105 -3.18 -28.22 3.29
N THR A 106 -2.65 -26.99 3.41
CA THR A 106 -2.80 -26.19 4.64
C THR A 106 -4.05 -25.30 4.60
N ASN A 107 -5.09 -25.70 5.34
CA ASN A 107 -6.33 -24.93 5.52
C ASN A 107 -6.18 -23.99 6.73
N TYR A 108 -5.80 -22.74 6.48
CA TYR A 108 -5.83 -21.69 7.50
C TYR A 108 -7.18 -20.96 7.46
N ASN A 109 -7.92 -21.00 8.56
CA ASN A 109 -9.20 -20.30 8.71
C ASN A 109 -9.03 -18.76 8.62
N SER A 110 -7.91 -18.20 9.11
CA SER A 110 -7.62 -16.76 9.04
C SER A 110 -6.35 -16.45 8.24
N SER A 111 -6.40 -15.49 7.31
CA SER A 111 -5.22 -14.99 6.56
C SER A 111 -4.46 -13.91 7.32
N LEU A 112 -5.04 -13.36 8.38
CA LEU A 112 -4.38 -12.33 9.18
C LEU A 112 -3.44 -12.94 10.22
N PHE A 113 -3.77 -14.12 10.74
CA PHE A 113 -3.03 -14.79 11.82
C PHE A 113 -2.33 -16.06 11.35
N ASN A 114 -1.75 -16.03 10.14
CA ASN A 114 -0.91 -17.13 9.67
C ASN A 114 0.49 -17.00 10.28
N THR A 115 1.02 -18.07 10.88
CA THR A 115 2.37 -18.09 11.48
C THR A 115 3.46 -17.64 10.50
N LYS A 116 3.29 -17.90 9.19
CA LYS A 116 4.23 -17.45 8.15
C LYS A 116 4.27 -15.93 7.97
N ILE A 117 3.15 -15.26 8.28
CA ILE A 117 3.01 -13.80 8.18
C ILE A 117 3.50 -13.12 9.46
N PHE A 118 3.63 -13.86 10.57
CA PHE A 118 4.22 -13.34 11.80
C PHE A 118 5.58 -12.69 11.57
N LEU A 119 6.39 -13.27 10.68
CA LEU A 119 7.67 -12.69 10.28
C LEU A 119 7.52 -11.30 9.64
N PHE A 120 6.47 -11.05 8.84
CA PHE A 120 6.23 -9.73 8.27
C PHE A 120 5.73 -8.71 9.30
N TYR A 121 4.91 -9.14 10.26
CA TYR A 121 4.52 -8.28 11.38
C TYR A 121 5.74 -7.86 12.19
N PHE A 122 6.62 -8.82 12.49
CA PHE A 122 7.84 -8.57 13.23
C PHE A 122 8.81 -7.67 12.46
N MET A 123 9.04 -7.95 11.16
CA MET A 123 9.86 -7.08 10.30
C MET A 123 9.32 -5.66 10.21
N SER A 124 8.00 -5.49 10.05
CA SER A 124 7.39 -4.16 9.99
C SER A 124 7.55 -3.41 11.30
N PHE A 125 7.41 -4.11 12.43
CA PHE A 125 7.67 -3.53 13.74
C PHE A 125 9.14 -3.08 13.90
N ILE A 126 10.10 -3.91 13.46
CA ILE A 126 11.52 -3.53 13.46
C ILE A 126 11.77 -2.29 12.60
N ILE A 127 11.19 -2.21 11.39
CA ILE A 127 11.37 -1.07 10.48
C ILE A 127 10.87 0.22 11.14
N VAL A 128 9.65 0.19 11.70
CA VAL A 128 9.06 1.35 12.39
C VAL A 128 9.87 1.72 13.64
N PHE A 129 10.39 0.73 14.36
CA PHE A 129 11.25 0.96 15.51
C PHE A 129 12.58 1.62 15.13
N LEU A 130 13.18 1.24 14.00
CA LEU A 130 14.40 1.86 13.47
C LEU A 130 14.13 3.31 13.02
N ASP A 131 13.05 3.55 12.29
CA ASP A 131 12.63 4.91 11.90
C ASP A 131 12.37 5.78 13.14
N TYR A 132 11.77 5.19 14.18
CA TYR A 132 11.58 5.86 15.46
C TYR A 132 12.90 6.28 16.13
N ILE A 133 13.87 5.37 16.24
CA ILE A 133 15.17 5.72 16.86
C ILE A 133 15.88 6.81 16.06
N TRP A 134 15.82 6.73 14.72
CA TRP A 134 16.48 7.71 13.85
C TRP A 134 15.67 9.00 13.65
N GLN A 135 14.42 9.07 14.11
CA GLN A 135 13.50 10.20 13.89
C GLN A 135 13.36 10.58 12.41
N THR A 136 13.33 9.57 11.54
CA THR A 136 13.28 9.73 10.08
C THR A 136 12.32 8.72 9.45
N TYR A 137 12.05 8.84 8.16
CA TYR A 137 11.26 7.87 7.39
C TYR A 137 12.14 7.01 6.45
N TYR A 138 13.46 7.01 6.65
CA TYR A 138 14.41 6.43 5.72
C TYR A 138 14.24 4.91 5.60
N PHE A 139 14.00 4.20 6.71
CA PHE A 139 13.84 2.75 6.73
C PHE A 139 12.50 2.32 6.12
N MET A 140 11.41 3.03 6.40
CA MET A 140 10.11 2.83 5.76
C MET A 140 10.25 2.95 4.25
N PHE A 141 10.81 4.06 3.75
CA PHE A 141 10.96 4.26 2.30
C PHE A 141 11.86 3.18 1.67
N SER A 142 13.03 2.93 2.27
CA SER A 142 13.97 1.93 1.75
C SER A 142 13.35 0.53 1.72
N SER A 143 12.61 0.15 2.77
CA SER A 143 11.91 -1.14 2.82
C SER A 143 10.83 -1.25 1.75
N GLN A 144 10.02 -0.20 1.53
CA GLN A 144 9.01 -0.20 0.48
C GLN A 144 9.65 -0.31 -0.91
N ILE A 145 10.71 0.43 -1.17
CA ILE A 145 11.45 0.34 -2.44
C ILE A 145 11.94 -1.11 -2.65
N ILE A 146 12.60 -1.72 -1.66
CA ILE A 146 13.07 -3.11 -1.75
C ILE A 146 11.91 -4.07 -2.02
N ILE A 147 10.81 -3.95 -1.28
CA ILE A 147 9.61 -4.77 -1.44
C ILE A 147 9.04 -4.64 -2.85
N PHE A 148 8.92 -3.42 -3.37
CA PHE A 148 8.36 -3.17 -4.70
C PHE A 148 9.32 -3.54 -5.84
N VAL A 149 10.63 -3.48 -5.63
CA VAL A 149 11.61 -4.08 -6.56
C VAL A 149 11.39 -5.58 -6.66
N LEU A 150 11.35 -6.28 -5.52
CA LEU A 150 11.11 -7.72 -5.48
C LEU A 150 9.75 -8.08 -6.10
N ALA A 151 8.70 -7.35 -5.74
CA ALA A 151 7.36 -7.57 -6.29
C ALA A 151 7.31 -7.34 -7.80
N SER A 152 8.01 -6.33 -8.32
CA SER A 152 8.12 -6.06 -9.75
C SER A 152 8.84 -7.17 -10.48
N VAL A 153 9.97 -7.66 -9.95
CA VAL A 153 10.72 -8.79 -10.53
C VAL A 153 9.87 -10.07 -10.55
N ILE A 154 9.22 -10.41 -9.44
CA ILE A 154 8.36 -11.61 -9.36
C ILE A 154 7.16 -11.47 -10.31
N SER A 155 6.54 -10.29 -10.36
CA SER A 155 5.42 -10.03 -11.26
C SER A 155 5.84 -10.10 -12.72
N TYR A 156 7.05 -9.66 -13.08
CA TYR A 156 7.60 -9.78 -14.42
C TYR A 156 7.80 -11.25 -14.82
N ILE A 157 8.39 -12.06 -13.93
CA ILE A 157 8.59 -13.51 -14.18
C ILE A 157 7.23 -14.19 -14.38
N ASN A 158 6.24 -13.86 -13.54
CA ASN A 158 4.87 -14.40 -13.66
C ASN A 158 4.20 -13.96 -14.98
N TYR A 159 4.39 -12.71 -15.38
CA TYR A 159 3.90 -12.18 -16.65
C TYR A 159 4.58 -12.86 -17.85
N LYS A 160 5.90 -13.07 -17.84
CA LYS A 160 6.60 -13.76 -18.93
C LYS A 160 6.13 -15.20 -19.08
N LYS A 161 5.90 -15.91 -17.96
CA LYS A 161 5.47 -17.32 -17.97
C LYS A 161 4.03 -17.50 -18.44
N ASN A 162 3.09 -16.68 -17.96
CA ASN A 162 1.64 -16.91 -18.13
C ASN A 162 0.88 -15.70 -18.75
N GLY A 163 1.57 -14.65 -19.18
CA GLY A 163 0.97 -13.34 -19.50
C GLY A 163 0.10 -13.30 -20.73
N ARG A 164 0.26 -14.25 -21.67
CA ARG A 164 -0.63 -14.37 -22.84
C ARG A 164 -2.06 -14.81 -22.47
N GLN A 165 -2.23 -15.52 -21.35
CA GLN A 165 -3.53 -16.07 -20.94
C GLN A 165 -4.29 -15.19 -19.93
N HIS A 166 -3.59 -14.35 -19.14
CA HIS A 166 -4.22 -13.59 -18.06
C HIS A 166 -3.93 -12.08 -18.15
N LYS A 167 -4.91 -11.31 -18.67
CA LYS A 167 -4.86 -9.83 -18.73
C LYS A 167 -4.57 -9.16 -17.38
N PHE A 168 -4.95 -9.80 -16.27
CA PHE A 168 -4.69 -9.31 -14.92
C PHE A 168 -3.19 -9.25 -14.58
N LEU A 169 -2.38 -10.23 -15.00
CA LEU A 169 -0.94 -10.26 -14.70
C LEU A 169 -0.20 -9.08 -15.33
N LYS A 170 -0.63 -8.65 -16.53
CA LYS A 170 -0.09 -7.46 -17.20
C LYS A 170 -0.39 -6.19 -16.41
N LEU A 171 -1.65 -6.00 -16.01
CA LEU A 171 -2.07 -4.83 -15.22
C LEU A 171 -1.38 -4.80 -13.85
N TYR A 172 -1.28 -5.96 -13.19
CA TYR A 172 -0.60 -6.08 -11.91
C TYR A 172 0.88 -5.69 -12.02
N PHE A 173 1.59 -6.18 -13.04
CA PHE A 173 2.98 -5.83 -13.29
C PHE A 173 3.18 -4.33 -13.49
N ILE A 174 2.35 -3.70 -14.34
CA ILE A 174 2.38 -2.25 -14.56
C ILE A 174 2.16 -1.50 -13.24
N ALA A 175 1.18 -1.94 -12.44
CA ALA A 175 0.89 -1.32 -11.15
C ALA A 175 2.06 -1.45 -10.16
N MET A 176 2.80 -2.57 -10.16
CA MET A 176 4.00 -2.74 -9.33
C MET A 176 5.10 -1.77 -9.72
N ILE A 177 5.36 -1.59 -11.02
CA ILE A 177 6.37 -0.64 -11.51
C ILE A 177 5.98 0.79 -11.15
N LEU A 178 4.72 1.18 -11.37
CA LEU A 178 4.26 2.53 -11.04
C LEU A 178 4.35 2.80 -9.54
N SER A 179 4.01 1.80 -8.71
CA SER A 179 4.17 1.88 -7.26
C SER A 179 5.64 2.05 -6.87
N LEU A 180 6.55 1.31 -7.50
CA LEU A 180 7.99 1.44 -7.28
C LEU A 180 8.49 2.84 -7.62
N ILE A 181 8.13 3.36 -8.81
CA ILE A 181 8.49 4.72 -9.24
C ILE A 181 8.00 5.73 -8.20
N THR A 182 6.80 5.54 -7.68
CA THR A 182 6.22 6.48 -6.72
C THR A 182 6.89 6.42 -5.35
N TRP A 183 7.29 5.23 -4.90
CA TRP A 183 8.10 5.09 -3.69
C TRP A 183 9.47 5.74 -3.82
N VAL A 184 10.13 5.61 -4.97
CA VAL A 184 11.39 6.30 -5.27
C VAL A 184 11.16 7.82 -5.29
N LEU A 185 10.12 8.31 -5.96
CA LEU A 185 9.80 9.74 -5.97
C LEU A 185 9.51 10.29 -4.57
N ASN A 186 8.72 9.58 -3.75
CA ASN A 186 8.48 9.98 -2.36
C ASN A 186 9.78 10.06 -1.56
N PHE A 187 10.67 9.07 -1.71
CA PHE A 187 11.97 9.05 -1.04
C PHE A 187 12.85 10.23 -1.45
N LEU A 188 12.90 10.54 -2.75
CA LEU A 188 13.66 11.68 -3.27
C LEU A 188 13.11 13.01 -2.74
N VAL A 189 11.77 13.17 -2.70
CA VAL A 189 11.13 14.37 -2.15
C VAL A 189 11.41 14.52 -0.67
N ALA A 190 11.35 13.43 0.09
CA ALA A 190 11.64 13.44 1.52
C ALA A 190 13.11 13.74 1.82
N SER A 191 14.05 13.28 0.97
CA SER A 191 15.49 13.36 1.25
C SER A 191 16.16 14.62 0.70
N PHE A 192 15.72 15.13 -0.46
CA PHE A 192 16.43 16.21 -1.17
C PHE A 192 15.64 17.52 -1.26
N LEU A 193 14.33 17.47 -1.02
CA LEU A 193 13.44 18.62 -1.26
C LEU A 193 12.74 19.10 0.01
N ASP A 194 13.14 18.62 1.19
CA ASP A 194 12.58 18.99 2.50
C ASP A 194 11.05 19.09 2.49
N TRP A 195 10.38 18.13 1.85
CA TRP A 195 8.93 18.11 1.70
C TRP A 195 8.35 19.35 1.01
N ASN A 196 9.02 19.88 -0.02
CA ASN A 196 8.55 21.01 -0.82
C ASN A 196 7.08 20.79 -1.23
N LYS A 197 6.22 21.71 -0.78
CA LYS A 197 4.75 21.62 -0.88
C LYS A 197 4.24 21.41 -2.31
N GLY A 198 4.89 22.04 -3.28
CA GLY A 198 4.50 21.93 -4.69
C GLY A 198 4.75 20.51 -5.22
N VAL A 199 5.94 19.97 -4.94
CA VAL A 199 6.32 18.63 -5.38
C VAL A 199 5.52 17.56 -4.64
N LEU A 200 5.28 17.77 -3.34
CA LEU A 200 4.46 16.88 -2.52
C LEU A 200 3.03 16.71 -3.07
N THR A 201 2.42 17.81 -3.52
CA THR A 201 1.07 17.79 -4.11
C THR A 201 1.03 16.96 -5.40
N ASN A 202 2.06 17.08 -6.24
CA ASN A 202 2.17 16.28 -7.46
C ASN A 202 2.32 14.78 -7.14
N VAL A 203 3.09 14.44 -6.12
CA VAL A 203 3.25 13.05 -5.68
C VAL A 203 1.93 12.48 -5.13
N TYR A 204 1.14 13.28 -4.42
CA TYR A 204 -0.21 12.89 -3.99
C TYR A 204 -1.13 12.61 -5.19
N LEU A 205 -1.13 13.45 -6.22
CA LEU A 205 -1.92 13.19 -7.43
C LEU A 205 -1.49 11.88 -8.12
N ILE A 206 -0.18 11.63 -8.22
CA ILE A 206 0.36 10.39 -8.80
C ILE A 206 -0.10 9.17 -7.97
N ASN A 207 -0.05 9.26 -6.64
CA ASN A 207 -0.55 8.19 -5.77
C ASN A 207 -2.03 7.88 -6.02
N ILE A 208 -2.90 8.91 -6.10
CA ILE A 208 -4.33 8.71 -6.41
C ILE A 208 -4.48 7.96 -7.73
N VAL A 209 -3.77 8.39 -8.78
CA VAL A 209 -3.83 7.74 -10.10
C VAL A 209 -3.44 6.27 -10.01
N ILE A 210 -2.42 5.93 -9.23
CA ILE A 210 -1.98 4.54 -9.04
C ILE A 210 -3.03 3.71 -8.30
N PHE A 211 -3.60 4.22 -7.22
CA PHE A 211 -4.69 3.54 -6.51
C PHE A 211 -5.93 3.36 -7.41
N LEU A 212 -6.24 4.34 -8.26
CA LEU A 212 -7.29 4.22 -9.27
C LEU A 212 -6.96 3.17 -10.33
N LEU A 213 -5.70 3.03 -10.75
CA LEU A 213 -5.27 1.98 -11.67
C LEU A 213 -5.44 0.59 -11.05
N PHE A 214 -5.12 0.41 -9.76
CA PHE A 214 -5.42 -0.83 -9.04
C PHE A 214 -6.92 -1.10 -9.00
N LEU A 215 -7.73 -0.08 -8.67
CA LEU A 215 -9.18 -0.19 -8.65
C LEU A 215 -9.74 -0.58 -10.02
N TYR A 216 -9.29 0.07 -11.08
CA TYR A 216 -9.68 -0.27 -12.46
C TYR A 216 -9.31 -1.72 -12.79
N GLY A 217 -8.10 -2.16 -12.44
CA GLY A 217 -7.67 -3.54 -12.64
C GLY A 217 -8.58 -4.54 -11.91
N VAL A 218 -8.95 -4.26 -10.68
CA VAL A 218 -9.86 -5.09 -9.87
C VAL A 218 -11.27 -5.09 -10.44
N ILE A 219 -11.82 -3.93 -10.81
CA ILE A 219 -13.17 -3.81 -11.38
C ILE A 219 -13.25 -4.56 -12.72
N LYS A 220 -12.27 -4.38 -13.61
CA LYS A 220 -12.25 -5.03 -14.92
C LYS A 220 -12.24 -6.56 -14.81
N VAL A 221 -11.53 -7.10 -13.82
CA VAL A 221 -11.50 -8.56 -13.59
C VAL A 221 -12.77 -9.05 -12.89
N THR A 222 -13.39 -8.25 -12.03
CA THR A 222 -14.62 -8.63 -11.31
C THR A 222 -15.90 -8.42 -12.11
N GLY A 223 -15.92 -7.46 -13.03
CA GLY A 223 -17.08 -7.05 -13.82
C GLY A 223 -17.19 -7.71 -15.19
N GLY A 224 -16.20 -8.52 -15.60
CA GLY A 224 -16.26 -9.31 -16.83
C GLY A 224 -17.17 -10.53 -16.73
N LYS A 225 -18.46 -10.30 -16.43
CA LYS A 225 -19.57 -11.20 -16.75
C LYS A 225 -20.36 -10.58 -17.88
#